data_AF-A0A0C2FDG0-F1
#
_entry.id   AF-A0A0C2FDG0-F1
#
_cell.length_a   1.000
_cell.length_b   1.000
_cell.length_c   1.000
_cell.angle_alpha   90.00
_cell.angle_beta   90.00
_cell.angle_gamma   90.00
#
_symmetry.space_group_name_H-M   'P 1'
#
loop_
_entity.id
_entity.type
_entity.pdbx_description
1 polymer ?
#
loop_
_entity_poly.entity_id
_entity_poly.type
_entity_poly.pdbx_seq_one_letter_code
_entity_poly.pdbx_strand_id
1 'polypeptide(L)'
;MMTGIDMQDSTSTELPLSTACSSLSGLRIGIPKEYHNEFLSNDAWEVWNHAANLLHRKGAKIVEVSLPHTKYSLVCYQVISAADIASNMAR
;
A
#
# COMPACT_ATOMS: atom_id res chain seq x y z
N MET A 1 -17.20 4.48 10.18
CA MET A 1 -15.96 4.79 9.43
C MET A 1 -15.87 6.30 9.31
N MET A 2 -14.70 6.91 9.52
CA MET A 2 -14.48 8.35 9.25
C MET A 2 -14.17 8.50 7.75
N THR A 3 -15.20 8.83 6.98
CA THR A 3 -15.14 9.07 5.53
C THR A 3 -16.05 10.25 5.21
N GLY A 4 -15.68 11.09 4.26
CA GLY A 4 -16.49 12.24 3.83
C GLY A 4 -15.64 13.48 3.61
N ILE A 5 -16.24 14.53 3.04
CA ILE A 5 -15.61 15.83 2.89
C ILE A 5 -15.64 16.58 4.22
N ASP A 6 -14.48 17.07 4.65
CA ASP A 6 -14.40 18.15 5.63
C ASP A 6 -14.24 19.48 4.89
N MET A 7 -15.21 20.38 5.07
CA MET A 7 -15.20 21.70 4.44
C MET A 7 -14.04 22.59 4.93
N GLN A 8 -13.42 22.27 6.08
CA GLN A 8 -12.27 23.00 6.63
C GLN A 8 -10.92 22.44 6.18
N ASP A 9 -10.91 21.30 5.50
CA ASP A 9 -9.70 20.68 4.97
C ASP A 9 -9.65 20.81 3.44
N SER A 10 -8.80 21.72 2.96
CA SER A 10 -8.60 21.94 1.53
C SER A 10 -8.03 20.75 0.76
N THR A 11 -7.53 19.72 1.46
CA THR A 11 -6.99 18.49 0.86
C THR A 11 -8.00 17.34 0.82
N SER A 12 -9.19 17.53 1.39
CA SER A 12 -10.29 16.56 1.33
C SER A 12 -10.92 16.50 -0.07
N THR A 13 -11.11 15.29 -0.60
CA THR A 13 -11.69 15.05 -1.94
C THR A 13 -12.84 14.06 -1.91
N GLU A 14 -13.86 14.27 -2.75
CA GLU A 14 -14.98 13.34 -2.86
C GLU A 14 -14.50 12.05 -3.56
N LEU A 15 -14.50 10.95 -2.80
CA LEU A 15 -14.25 9.62 -3.34
C LEU A 15 -15.56 8.85 -3.38
N PRO A 16 -15.86 8.13 -4.47
CA PRO A 16 -17.03 7.26 -4.51
C PRO A 16 -16.93 6.24 -3.40
N LEU A 17 -18.01 6.07 -2.64
CA LEU A 17 -18.06 5.12 -1.54
C LEU A 17 -17.93 3.71 -2.12
N SER A 18 -16.74 3.11 -2.00
CA SER A 18 -16.54 1.72 -2.43
C SER A 18 -17.37 0.81 -1.55
N THR A 19 -18.33 0.10 -2.13
CA THR A 19 -18.99 -1.00 -1.45
C THR A 19 -17.97 -2.11 -1.18
N ALA A 20 -18.12 -2.82 -0.06
CA ALA A 20 -17.25 -3.94 0.25
C ALA A 20 -17.38 -4.99 -0.86
N CYS A 21 -16.23 -5.40 -1.42
CA CYS A 21 -16.21 -6.42 -2.46
C CYS A 21 -16.69 -7.75 -1.86
N SER A 22 -17.84 -8.25 -2.33
CA SER A 22 -18.48 -9.46 -1.79
C SER A 22 -17.76 -10.76 -2.19
N SER A 23 -16.90 -10.71 -3.20
CA SER A 23 -16.13 -11.86 -3.69
C SER A 23 -14.78 -11.44 -4.25
N LEU A 24 -13.75 -12.24 -3.98
CA LEU A 24 -12.41 -12.03 -4.54
C LEU A 24 -12.25 -12.66 -5.94
N SER A 25 -13.28 -13.34 -6.45
CA SER A 25 -13.27 -13.98 -7.77
C SER A 25 -13.02 -12.96 -8.88
N GLY A 26 -11.99 -13.21 -9.69
CA GLY A 26 -11.64 -12.36 -10.83
C GLY A 26 -10.79 -11.12 -10.49
N LEU A 27 -10.54 -10.83 -9.22
CA LEU A 27 -9.58 -9.81 -8.82
C LEU A 27 -8.15 -10.23 -9.16
N ARG A 28 -7.33 -9.28 -9.59
CA ARG A 28 -5.89 -9.46 -9.77
C ARG A 28 -5.16 -8.73 -8.67
N ILE A 29 -4.34 -9.45 -7.91
CA ILE A 29 -3.56 -8.93 -6.79
C ILE A 29 -2.09 -8.99 -7.17
N GLY A 30 -1.46 -7.82 -7.28
CA GLY A 30 -0.03 -7.68 -7.59
C GLY A 30 0.83 -7.86 -6.33
N ILE A 31 1.83 -8.74 -6.39
CA ILE A 31 2.85 -8.88 -5.35
C ILE A 31 4.19 -8.34 -5.90
N PRO A 32 4.72 -7.23 -5.36
CA PRO A 32 6.00 -6.67 -5.79
C PRO A 32 7.18 -7.58 -5.47
N LYS A 33 8.01 -7.87 -6.46
CA LYS A 33 9.23 -8.69 -6.30
C LYS A 33 10.21 -8.04 -5.32
N GLU A 34 10.33 -6.72 -5.40
CA GLU A 34 11.31 -5.92 -4.67
C GLU A 34 11.07 -5.90 -3.15
N TYR A 35 9.89 -6.32 -2.70
CA TYR A 35 9.61 -6.46 -1.27
C TYR A 35 10.16 -7.75 -0.66
N HIS A 36 10.46 -8.77 -1.47
CA HIS A 36 11.28 -9.88 -1.03
C HIS A 36 12.76 -9.50 -1.16
N ASN A 37 13.29 -8.89 -0.10
CA ASN A 37 14.67 -8.43 -0.04
C ASN A 37 15.43 -9.11 1.12
N GLU A 38 16.73 -8.87 1.16
CA GLU A 38 17.67 -9.46 2.14
C GLU A 38 17.39 -9.10 3.61
N PHE A 39 16.59 -8.07 3.86
CA PHE A 39 16.22 -7.64 5.21
C PHE A 39 14.93 -8.29 5.71
N LEU A 40 14.20 -9.00 4.85
CA LEU A 40 12.96 -9.68 5.22
C LEU A 40 13.28 -11.00 5.93
N SER A 41 12.71 -11.20 7.12
CA SER A 41 12.86 -12.48 7.83
C SER A 41 12.11 -13.60 7.11
N ASN A 42 12.61 -14.83 7.22
CA ASN A 42 11.96 -16.00 6.62
C ASN A 42 10.54 -16.20 7.17
N ASP A 43 10.33 -16.00 8.48
CA ASP A 43 9.00 -16.11 9.11
C ASP A 43 8.00 -15.12 8.49
N ALA A 44 8.42 -13.89 8.22
CA ALA A 44 7.56 -12.89 7.57
C ALA A 44 7.24 -13.29 6.12
N TRP A 45 8.22 -13.84 5.41
CA TRP A 45 8.03 -14.35 4.05
C TRP A 45 7.05 -15.53 4.00
N GLU A 46 7.12 -16.45 4.97
CA GLU A 46 6.18 -17.56 5.09
C GLU A 46 4.74 -17.08 5.32
N VAL A 47 4.55 -16.12 6.23
CA VAL A 47 3.23 -15.52 6.50
C VAL A 47 2.69 -14.81 5.25
N TRP A 48 3.54 -14.10 4.51
CA TRP A 48 3.16 -13.46 3.26
C TRP A 48 2.65 -14.48 2.24
N ASN A 49 3.42 -15.53 1.99
CA ASN A 49 3.03 -16.58 1.05
C ASN A 49 1.75 -17.30 1.48
N HIS A 50 1.58 -17.55 2.78
CA HIS A 50 0.36 -18.11 3.31
C HIS A 50 -0.86 -17.20 3.02
N ALA A 51 -0.73 -15.90 3.23
CA ALA A 51 -1.79 -14.93 2.92
C ALA A 51 -2.12 -14.88 1.42
N ALA A 52 -1.09 -14.87 0.55
CA ALA A 52 -1.27 -14.89 -0.90
C ALA A 52 -2.02 -16.15 -1.36
N ASN A 53 -1.66 -17.32 -0.81
CA ASN A 53 -2.33 -18.58 -1.09
C ASN A 53 -3.79 -18.59 -0.62
N LEU A 54 -4.08 -18.00 0.53
CA LEU A 54 -5.46 -17.86 1.03
C LEU A 54 -6.31 -17.01 0.08
N LEU A 55 -5.77 -15.89 -0.41
CA LEU A 55 -6.44 -15.02 -1.38
C LEU A 55 -6.66 -15.74 -2.71
N HIS A 56 -5.68 -16.52 -3.15
CA HIS A 56 -5.80 -17.35 -4.35
C HIS A 56 -6.93 -18.38 -4.23
N ARG A 57 -6.98 -19.12 -3.11
CA ARG A 57 -8.05 -20.10 -2.84
C ARG A 57 -9.44 -19.47 -2.78
N LYS A 58 -9.53 -18.19 -2.42
CA LYS A 58 -10.78 -17.42 -2.42
C LYS A 58 -11.17 -16.86 -3.81
N GLY A 59 -10.44 -17.20 -4.86
CA GLY A 59 -10.76 -16.87 -6.26
C GLY A 59 -9.97 -15.69 -6.85
N ALA A 60 -9.04 -15.10 -6.10
CA ALA A 60 -8.17 -14.05 -6.63
C ALA A 60 -7.06 -14.63 -7.52
N LYS A 61 -6.64 -13.87 -8.51
CA LYS A 61 -5.44 -14.15 -9.32
C LYS A 61 -4.26 -13.40 -8.71
N ILE A 62 -3.30 -14.14 -8.19
CA ILE A 62 -2.05 -13.57 -7.69
C ILE A 62 -1.11 -13.38 -8.88
N VAL A 63 -0.57 -12.18 -9.04
CA VAL A 63 0.33 -11.80 -10.14
C VAL A 63 1.57 -11.18 -9.54
N GLU A 64 2.73 -11.62 -9.98
CA GLU A 64 3.99 -11.01 -9.61
C GLU A 64 4.21 -9.73 -10.41
N VAL A 65 4.56 -8.61 -9.76
CA VAL A 65 4.77 -7.30 -10.40
C VAL A 65 6.13 -6.72 -10.04
N SER A 66 6.70 -5.89 -10.89
CA SER A 66 7.97 -5.19 -10.61
C SER A 66 7.72 -3.71 -10.35
N LEU A 67 8.26 -3.24 -9.23
CA LEU A 67 8.30 -1.85 -8.80
C LEU A 67 9.78 -1.44 -8.56
N PRO A 68 10.56 -1.22 -9.63
CA PRO A 68 12.03 -1.08 -9.53
C PRO A 68 12.50 0.15 -8.75
N HIS A 69 11.64 1.16 -8.62
CA HIS A 69 11.95 2.41 -7.91
C HIS A 69 11.61 2.37 -6.42
N THR A 70 10.98 1.30 -5.93
CA THR A 70 10.56 1.17 -4.53
C THR A 70 11.72 1.25 -3.54
N LYS A 71 12.93 0.84 -3.95
CA LYS A 71 14.16 0.98 -3.16
C LYS A 71 14.48 2.43 -2.77
N TYR A 72 13.98 3.42 -3.51
CA TYR A 72 14.18 4.85 -3.22
C TYR A 72 13.10 5.43 -2.32
N SER A 73 12.01 4.70 -2.06
CA SER A 73 10.84 5.22 -1.33
C SER A 73 11.19 5.77 0.05
N LEU A 74 12.03 5.06 0.80
CA LEU A 74 12.46 5.49 2.13
C LEU A 74 13.28 6.79 2.10
N VAL A 75 14.23 6.89 1.16
CA VAL A 75 15.08 8.08 1.03
C VAL A 75 14.25 9.28 0.58
N CYS A 76 13.39 9.10 -0.42
CA CYS A 76 12.46 10.14 -0.87
C CYS A 76 11.56 10.62 0.26
N TYR A 77 11.01 9.68 1.05
CA TYR A 77 10.18 10.01 2.21
C TYR A 77 10.94 10.83 3.26
N GLN A 78 12.18 10.45 3.59
CA GLN A 78 12.99 11.19 4.56
C GLN A 78 13.25 12.63 4.11
N VAL A 79 13.56 12.86 2.83
CA VAL A 79 13.79 14.20 2.29
C VAL A 79 12.51 15.04 2.33
N ILE A 80 11.40 14.50 1.82
CA ILE A 80 10.12 15.22 1.78
C ILE A 80 9.63 15.52 3.19
N SER A 81 9.66 14.53 4.08
CA SER A 81 9.20 14.68 5.46
C SER A 81 10.02 15.72 6.22
N ALA A 82 11.36 15.74 6.06
CA ALA A 82 12.19 16.77 6.67
C ALA A 82 11.86 18.18 6.15
N ALA A 83 11.63 18.32 4.85
CA ALA A 83 11.25 19.59 4.23
C ALA A 83 9.88 20.08 4.73
N ASP A 84 8.88 19.20 4.79
CA ASP A 84 7.54 19.52 5.28
C ASP A 84 7.55 19.93 6.75
N ILE A 85 8.29 19.20 7.60
CA ILE A 85 8.42 19.51 9.03
C ILE A 85 9.09 20.88 9.20
N ALA A 86 10.19 21.14 8.49
CA ALA A 86 10.88 22.43 8.55
C ALA A 86 9.97 23.58 8.09
N SER A 87 9.24 23.41 6.98
CA SER A 87 8.30 24.42 6.49
C SER A 87 7.13 24.68 7.45
N ASN A 88 6.66 23.65 8.16
CA ASN A 88 5.57 23.79 9.13
C ASN A 88 6.03 24.47 10.42
N MET A 89 7.26 24.19 10.87
CA MET A 89 7.85 24.77 12.10
C MET A 89 8.44 26.17 11.89
N ALA A 90 8.74 26.58 10.66
CA ALA A 90 9.22 27.92 10.34
C ALA A 90 8.13 29.00 10.43
N ARG A 91 6.87 28.58 10.60
CA ARG A 91 5.71 29.44 10.83
C ARG A 91 5.43 29.56 12.31
#